data_AF-A0A7C2IML7-F1
#
_entry.id   AF-A0A7C2IML7-F1
#
_cell.length_a   1.000
_cell.length_b   1.000
_cell.length_c   1.000
_cell.angle_alpha   90.00
_cell.angle_beta   90.00
_cell.angle_gamma   90.00
#
_symmetry.space_group_name_H-M   'P 1'
#
loop_
_entity.id
_entity.type
_entity.pdbx_description
1 polymer ?
#
loop_
_entity_poly.entity_id
_entity_poly.type
_entity_poly.pdbx_seq_one_letter_code
_entity_poly.pdbx_strand_id
1 'polypeptide(L)' 'MNPGDKVMLKVGDVAPDFTARAHTGEDVRLSDLRGRKVVLWFYPKADTPG' A
#
# COMPACT_ATOMS: atom_id res chain seq x y z
N MET A 1 19.06 12.55 -7.93
CA MET A 1 18.46 11.20 -7.82
C MET A 1 18.07 10.77 -9.21
N ASN A 2 18.57 9.62 -9.68
CA ASN A 2 18.22 9.11 -11.00
C ASN A 2 16.87 8.38 -10.94
N PRO A 3 15.99 8.50 -11.95
CA PRO A 3 14.66 7.86 -11.95
C PRO A 3 14.65 6.31 -11.97
N GLY A 4 15.81 5.67 -12.04
CA GLY A 4 15.98 4.21 -12.10
C GLY A 4 16.30 3.54 -10.76
N ASP A 5 16.61 4.31 -9.71
CA ASP A 5 16.92 3.75 -8.39
C ASP A 5 15.63 3.51 -7.61
N LYS A 6 14.83 2.54 -8.07
CA LYS A 6 13.62 2.11 -7.36
C LYS A 6 14.06 1.50 -6.03
N VAL A 7 13.74 2.17 -4.92
CA VAL A 7 14.03 1.65 -3.58
C VAL A 7 13.28 0.32 -3.40
N MET A 8 14.02 -0.77 -3.41
CA MET A 8 13.48 -2.09 -3.05
C MET A 8 13.34 -2.14 -1.54
N LEU A 9 12.10 -2.29 -1.06
CA LEU A 9 11.81 -2.37 0.37
C LEU A 9 12.41 -3.64 0.96
N LYS A 10 13.03 -3.49 2.13
CA LYS A 10 13.58 -4.57 2.95
C LYS A 10 12.81 -4.69 4.25
N VAL A 11 12.94 -5.84 4.91
CA VAL A 11 12.36 -6.06 6.24
C VAL A 11 12.96 -5.06 7.23
N GLY A 12 12.09 -4.39 7.98
CA GLY A 12 12.48 -3.35 8.95
C GLY A 12 12.43 -1.93 8.39
N ASP A 13 12.36 -1.76 7.06
CA ASP A 13 12.14 -0.44 6.47
C ASP A 13 10.78 0.11 6.91
N VAL A 14 10.76 1.42 7.17
CA VAL A 14 9.49 2.14 7.34
C VAL A 14 8.76 2.10 5.99
N ALA A 15 7.54 1.58 5.99
CA ALA A 15 6.71 1.56 4.80
C ALA A 15 6.51 3.01 4.28
N PRO A 16 6.74 3.26 2.97
CA PRO A 16 6.44 4.55 2.37
C PRO A 16 4.97 4.90 2.56
N ASP A 17 4.69 6.16 2.87
CA ASP A 17 3.30 6.62 2.92
C ASP A 17 2.68 6.56 1.52
N PHE A 18 1.41 6.19 1.45
CA PHE A 18 0.65 6.15 0.21
C PHE A 18 -0.80 6.54 0.50
N THR A 19 -1.48 7.00 -0.55
CA THR A 19 -2.92 7.21 -0.54
C THR A 19 -3.54 6.32 -1.60
N ALA A 20 -4.59 5.58 -1.23
CA ALA A 20 -5.33 4.72 -2.14
C ALA A 20 -6.83 5.04 -2.08
N ARG A 21 -7.49 4.92 -3.22
CA ARG A 21 -8.95 5.07 -3.31
C ARG A 21 -9.62 3.77 -2.87
N ALA A 22 -10.46 3.83 -1.85
CA ALA A 22 -11.28 2.70 -1.43
C ALA A 22 -12.49 2.52 -2.37
N HIS A 23 -13.09 1.33 -2.35
CA HIS A 23 -14.30 1.02 -3.12
C HIS A 23 -15.51 1.88 -2.71
N THR A 24 -15.52 2.41 -1.49
CA THR A 24 -16.53 3.36 -1.00
C THR A 24 -16.40 4.74 -1.64
N GLY A 25 -15.32 5.01 -2.38
CA GLY A 25 -15.04 6.35 -2.84
C GLY A 25 -14.54 7.26 -1.69
N GLU A 26 -13.81 6.70 -0.74
CA GLU A 26 -13.02 7.48 0.22
C GLU A 26 -11.53 7.28 -0.03
N ASP A 27 -10.71 8.25 0.36
CA ASP A 27 -9.27 8.13 0.29
C ASP A 27 -8.74 7.55 1.61
N VAL A 28 -7.90 6.54 1.52
CA VAL A 28 -7.24 5.92 2.66
C VAL A 28 -5.76 6.24 2.57
N ARG A 29 -5.21 6.88 3.61
CA ARG A 29 -3.76 7.08 3.77
C ARG A 29 -3.18 6.08 4.75
N LEU A 30 -1.99 5.56 4.46
CA LEU A 30 -1.31 4.66 5.41
C LEU A 30 -1.00 5.40 6.73
N SER A 31 -0.62 6.68 6.65
CA SER A 31 -0.36 7.53 7.81
C SER A 31 -1.55 7.68 8.77
N ASP A 32 -2.80 7.63 8.27
CA ASP A 32 -4.00 7.70 9.10
C ASP A 32 -4.24 6.42 9.93
N LEU A 33 -3.53 5.33 9.61
CA LEU A 33 -3.65 4.03 10.30
C LEU A 33 -2.56 3.80 11.36
N ARG A 34 -1.74 4.81 11.67
CA ARG A 34 -0.66 4.70 12.67
C ARG A 34 -1.20 4.24 14.04
N GLY A 35 -0.36 3.49 14.75
CA GLY A 35 -0.72 2.85 16.03
C GLY A 35 -1.45 1.51 15.88
N ARG A 36 -1.78 1.08 14.65
CA ARG A 36 -2.33 -0.24 14.34
C ARG A 36 -1.35 -1.07 13.51
N LYS A 37 -1.44 -2.39 13.61
CA LYS A 37 -0.78 -3.29 12.66
C LYS A 37 -1.59 -3.32 11.36
N VAL A 38 -0.91 -3.13 10.23
CA VAL A 38 -1.53 -3.08 8.90
C VAL A 38 -0.87 -4.13 8.01
N VAL A 39 -1.69 -4.85 7.24
CA VAL A 39 -1.24 -5.79 6.21
C VAL A 39 -1.70 -5.24 4.86
N LEU A 40 -0.76 -4.99 3.95
CA LEU A 40 -1.05 -4.61 2.57
C LEU A 40 -0.99 -5.85 1.69
N TRP A 41 -2.11 -6.19 1.05
CA TRP A 41 -2.25 -7.37 0.22
C TRP A 41 -2.65 -6.98 -1.20
N PHE A 42 -1.79 -7.31 -2.18
CA PHE A 42 -2.10 -7.13 -3.60
C PHE A 42 -2.66 -8.44 -4.15
N TYR A 43 -3.85 -8.40 -4.74
CA TYR A 43 -4.48 -9.56 -5.35
C TYR A 43 -4.92 -9.22 -6.79
N PRO A 44 -4.52 -9.99 -7.82
CA PRO A 44 -4.73 -9.62 -9.22
C PRO A 44 -6.17 -9.72 -9.71
N LYS A 45 -6.98 -10.58 -9.07
CA LYS A 45 -8.38 -10.82 -9.42
C LYS A 45 -9.24 -10.67 -8.17
N ALA A 46 -10.02 -9.59 -8.14
CA ALA A 46 -11.19 -9.48 -7.29
C ALA A 46 -12.39 -10.03 -8.05
N ASP A 47 -13.21 -10.86 -7.40
CA ASP A 47 -14.54 -11.24 -7.89
C ASP A 47 -14.61 -11.91 -9.28
N THR A 48 -13.79 -12.92 -9.55
CA THR A 48 -14.07 -13.85 -10.67
C THR A 48 -14.23 -15.28 -10.17
N PRO A 49 -15.31 -16.01 -10.52
CA PRO A 49 -15.24 -17.47 -10.56
C PRO A 49 -14.18 -17.82 -11.61
N GLY A 50 -13.27 -18.73 -11.31
CA GLY A 50 -12.09 -19.03 -12.15
C GLY A 50 -12.39 -19.17 -13.64
#